data_AF-A0A6P0TD32-F1
#
_entry.id   AF-A0A6P0TD32-F1
#
_cell.length_a   1.000
_cell.length_b   1.000
_cell.length_c   1.000
_cell.angle_alpha   90.00
_cell.angle_beta   90.00
_cell.angle_gamma   90.00
#
_symmetry.space_group_name_H-M   'P 1'
#
loop_
_entity.id
_entity.type
_entity.pdbx_description
1 polymer ?
#
loop_
_entity_poly.entity_id
_entity_poly.type
_entity_poly.pdbx_seq_one_letter_code
_entity_poly.pdbx_strand_id
1 'polypeptide(L)' 'MPSPTYETVRHMVFGSVTAVQNTIKLLYKLNYADPNDWSKPIPTGQPNEVMAVLTKKVRKGRRQKAEGRRQKAEGRR' A
#
# COMPACT_ATOMS: atom_id res chain seq x y z
N MET A 1 15.75 -22.99 -0.18
CA MET A 1 15.87 -21.53 -0.45
C MET A 1 14.76 -20.81 0.29
N PRO A 2 15.02 -19.82 1.17
CA PRO A 2 13.94 -19.06 1.81
C PRO A 2 13.17 -18.30 0.73
N SER A 3 11.88 -18.62 0.57
CA SER A 3 11.01 -17.91 -0.37
C SER A 3 10.87 -16.45 0.06
N PRO A 4 10.84 -15.49 -0.88
CA PRO A 4 10.52 -14.12 -0.53
C PRO A 4 9.14 -14.10 0.12
N THR A 5 9.05 -13.65 1.37
CA THR A 5 7.76 -13.43 2.01
C THR A 5 7.14 -12.19 1.39
N TYR A 6 5.96 -12.36 0.79
CA TYR A 6 5.16 -11.27 0.25
C TYR A 6 4.00 -10.97 1.21
N GLU A 7 3.69 -9.70 1.41
CA GLU A 7 2.53 -9.21 2.15
C GLU A 7 1.55 -8.56 1.20
N THR A 8 0.27 -8.80 1.42
CA THR A 8 -0.79 -8.11 0.69
C THR A 8 -1.05 -6.76 1.35
N VAL A 9 -0.87 -5.67 0.60
CA VAL A 9 -1.15 -4.30 1.05
C VAL A 9 -2.27 -3.72 0.22
N ARG A 10 -3.21 -3.05 0.90
CA ARG A 10 -4.30 -2.29 0.28
C ARG A 10 -4.01 -0.80 0.39
N HIS A 11 -4.05 -0.09 -0.73
CA HIS A 11 -4.01 1.37 -0.79
C HIS A 11 -5.43 1.87 -1.08
N MET A 12 -5.85 2.92 -0.37
CA MET A 12 -7.12 3.59 -0.59
C MET A 12 -6.81 5.07 -0.81
N VAL A 13 -7.28 5.62 -1.93
CA VAL A 13 -7.07 7.02 -2.29
C VAL A 13 -8.44 7.69 -2.39
N PHE A 14 -8.58 8.83 -1.73
CA PHE A 14 -9.82 9.60 -1.64
C PHE A 14 -9.60 11.00 -2.22
N GLY A 15 -10.65 11.57 -2.83
CA GLY A 15 -10.65 12.93 -3.31
C GLY A 15 -11.60 13.11 -4.49
N SER A 16 -11.47 14.22 -5.22
CA SER A 16 -12.24 14.42 -6.44
C SER A 16 -11.89 13.38 -7.51
N VAL A 17 -12.83 13.14 -8.44
CA VAL A 17 -12.61 12.21 -9.57
C VAL A 17 -11.31 12.54 -10.31
N THR A 18 -11.08 13.83 -10.59
CA THR A 18 -9.87 14.30 -11.27
C THR A 18 -8.61 14.07 -10.43
N ALA A 19 -8.65 14.33 -9.13
CA ALA A 19 -7.50 14.14 -8.24
C ALA A 19 -7.12 12.66 -8.13
N VAL A 20 -8.10 11.78 -7.96
CA VAL A 20 -7.89 10.32 -7.89
C VAL A 20 -7.32 9.80 -9.22
N GLN A 21 -7.89 10.19 -10.36
CA GLN A 21 -7.40 9.77 -11.67
C GLN A 21 -5.97 10.27 -11.95
N ASN A 22 -5.66 11.52 -11.60
CA ASN A 22 -4.31 12.06 -11.76
C ASN A 22 -3.29 11.34 -10.87
N THR A 23 -3.69 10.96 -9.66
CA THR A 23 -2.85 10.19 -8.73
C THR A 23 -2.54 8.80 -9.29
N ILE A 24 -3.55 8.09 -9.81
CA ILE A 24 -3.36 6.78 -10.45
C ILE A 24 -2.40 6.90 -11.66
N LYS A 25 -2.60 7.90 -12.53
CA LYS A 25 -1.69 8.15 -13.67
C LYS A 25 -0.27 8.47 -13.23
N LEU A 26 -0.09 9.22 -12.14
CA LEU A 26 1.22 9.52 -11.58
C LEU A 26 1.90 8.25 -11.06
N LEU A 27 1.19 7.41 -10.31
CA LEU A 27 1.72 6.15 -9.79
C LEU A 27 2.10 5.18 -10.91
N TYR A 28 1.36 5.18 -12.02
CA TYR A 28 1.75 4.45 -13.22
C TYR A 28 3.05 4.95 -13.83
N LYS A 29 3.21 6.29 -13.99
CA LYS A 29 4.45 6.88 -14.50
C LYS A 29 5.67 6.57 -13.61
N LEU A 30 5.45 6.39 -12.31
CA LEU A 30 6.48 6.00 -11.35
C LEU A 30 6.73 4.48 -11.33
N ASN A 31 6.11 3.70 -12.22
CA ASN A 31 6.15 2.24 -12.26
C ASN A 31 5.72 1.59 -10.93
N TYR A 32 4.85 2.25 -10.16
CA TYR A 32 4.42 1.78 -8.85
C TYR A 32 3.26 0.77 -8.93
N ALA A 33 2.30 1.03 -9.81
CA ALA A 33 1.10 0.21 -10.02
C ALA A 33 0.50 0.51 -11.41
N ASP A 34 -0.13 -0.49 -12.04
CA ASP A 34 -0.85 -0.30 -13.30
C ASP A 34 -2.22 0.34 -13.01
N PRO A 35 -2.73 1.25 -13.86
CA PRO A 35 -4.07 1.82 -13.69
C PRO A 35 -5.18 0.75 -13.62
N ASN A 36 -4.99 -0.40 -14.27
CA ASN A 36 -5.96 -1.50 -14.26
C ASN A 36 -5.97 -2.29 -12.94
N ASP A 37 -4.94 -2.14 -12.09
CA ASP A 37 -4.90 -2.76 -10.76
C ASP A 37 -5.80 -2.04 -9.74
N TRP A 38 -6.26 -0.82 -10.10
CA TRP A 38 -7.15 -0.02 -9.27
C TRP A 38 -8.62 -0.37 -9.52
N SER A 39 -9.44 -0.31 -8.47
CA SER A 39 -10.89 -0.31 -8.63
C SER A 39 -11.35 0.91 -9.43
N LYS A 40 -12.52 0.79 -10.07
CA LYS A 40 -13.25 1.97 -10.55
C LYS A 40 -13.48 2.95 -9.38
N PRO A 41 -13.52 4.27 -9.61
CA PRO A 41 -13.85 5.23 -8.57
C PRO A 41 -15.24 4.92 -7.96
N ILE A 42 -15.28 4.78 -6.64
CA ILE A 42 -16.48 4.45 -5.86
C ILE A 42 -16.92 5.73 -5.12
N PRO A 43 -18.17 6.20 -5.29
CA PRO A 43 -18.70 7.31 -4.50
C PRO A 43 -18.68 7.00 -3.00
N THR A 44 -18.24 7.95 -2.17
CA THR A 44 -18.12 7.76 -0.71
C THR A 44 -19.33 8.27 0.07
N GLY A 45 -20.31 8.87 -0.62
CA GLY A 45 -21.45 9.57 -0.01
C GLY A 45 -21.17 11.04 0.32
N GLN A 46 -19.90 11.48 0.22
CA GLN A 46 -19.53 12.89 0.31
C GLN A 46 -19.66 13.57 -1.07
N PRO A 47 -20.16 14.82 -1.14
CA PRO A 47 -20.21 15.57 -2.39
C PRO A 47 -18.82 15.71 -3.01
N ASN A 48 -18.72 15.44 -4.31
CA ASN A 48 -17.49 15.57 -5.09
C ASN A 48 -16.32 14.69 -4.61
N GLU A 49 -16.59 13.62 -3.87
CA GLU A 49 -15.56 12.69 -3.41
C GLU A 49 -15.80 11.27 -3.94
N VAL A 50 -14.71 10.66 -4.39
CA VAL A 50 -14.64 9.26 -4.78
C VAL A 50 -13.44 8.60 -4.13
N MET A 51 -13.51 7.28 -4.00
CA MET A 51 -12.44 6.42 -3.53
C MET A 51 -12.00 5.46 -4.63
N ALA A 52 -10.70 5.22 -4.75
CA ALA A 52 -10.16 4.10 -5.51
C ALA A 52 -9.31 3.20 -4.62
N VAL A 53 -9.38 1.90 -4.86
CA VAL A 53 -8.70 0.88 -4.05
C VAL A 53 -7.73 0.08 -4.91
N LEU A 54 -6.49 -0.07 -4.45
CA LEU A 54 -5.46 -0.92 -5.05
C LEU A 54 -5.07 -2.01 -4.05
N THR A 55 -5.04 -3.27 -4.49
CA THR A 55 -4.51 -4.38 -3.69
C THR A 55 -3.29 -4.96 -4.38
N LYS A 56 -2.12 -4.90 -3.75
CA LYS A 56 -0.85 -5.40 -4.32
C LYS A 56 -0.05 -6.22 -3.33
N LYS A 57 0.75 -7.15 -3.84
CA LYS A 57 1.74 -7.91 -3.05
C LYS A 57 3.05 -7.12 -2.99
N VAL A 58 3.49 -6.78 -1.79
CA VAL A 58 4.79 -6.15 -1.54
C VAL A 58 5.73 -7.15 -0.88
N ARG A 59 7.02 -7.07 -1.20
CA ARG A 59 8.02 -7.93 -0.56
C ARG A 59 8.24 -7.44 0.87
N LYS A 60 8.19 -8.34 1.87
CA LYS A 60 8.63 -8.00 3.23
C LYS A 60 10.07 -7.52 3.16
N GLY A 61 10.31 -6.26 3.51
CA GLY A 61 11.66 -5.75 3.69
C GLY A 61 12.39 -6.59 4.74
N ARG A 62 13.71 -6.76 4.60
CA ARG A 62 14.56 -7.40 5.62
C ARG A 62 14.67 -6.50 6.86
N ARG A 63 13.57 -6.27 7.59
CA ARG A 63 13.55 -5.45 8.81
C ARG A 63 12.86 -6.15 9.99
N GLN A 64 12.88 -7.48 10.02
CA GLN A 64 12.42 -8.26 11.19
C GLN A 64 13.56 -8.60 12.18
N LYS A 65 14.83 -8.33 11.86
CA LYS A 65 15.96 -8.70 12.76
C LYS A 65 16.29 -7.68 13.87
N ALA A 66 15.62 -6.53 13.93
CA ALA A 66 15.95 -5.51 14.93
C ALA A 66 15.17 -5.66 16.25
N GLU A 67 14.01 -6.31 16.23
CA GLU A 67 13.11 -6.36 17.39
C GLU A 67 13.43 -7.52 18.34
N GLY A 68 13.85 -8.67 17.82
CA GLY A 68 14.29 -9.82 18.64
C GLY A 68 15.61 -9.60 19.38
N ARG A 69 16.40 -8.56 19.03
CA ARG A 69 17.67 -8.25 19.72
C ARG A 69 17.47 -7.36 20.95
N ARG A 70 16.35 -6.61 21.03
CA ARG A 70 16.02 -5.79 22.21
C ARG A 70 15.42 -6.61 23.35
N GLN A 71 14.53 -7.56 23.06
CA GLN A 71 13.90 -8.39 24.11
C GLN A 71 14.91 -9.29 24.87
N LYS A 72 16.02 -9.70 24.24
CA LYS A 72 17.09 -10.46 24.92
C LYS A 72 17.99 -9.63 25.85
N ALA A 73 17.94 -8.29 25.76
CA ALA A 73 18.71 -7.41 26.62
C ALA A 73 17.94 -7.01 27.90
N GLU A 74 16.61 -7.13 27.87
CA GLU A 74 15.74 -6.72 28.98
C GLU A 74 15.40 -7.88 29.93
N GLY A 75 15.35 -9.12 29.44
CA GLY A 75 15.17 -10.33 30.26
C GLY A 75 16.42 -10.82 31.00
N ARG A 76 17.43 -9.97 31.20
CA ARG A 76 18.69 -10.31 31.89
C ARG A 76 19.03 -9.35 33.04
N ARG A 77 18.03 -8.61 33.55
CA ARG A 77 18.11 -7.86 34.80
C ARG A 77 17.20 -8.51 35.83
#